data_AF-A0A3D5KSW0-F1
#
_entry.id   AF-A0A3D5KSW0-F1
#
_cell.length_a   1.000
_cell.length_b   1.000
_cell.length_c   1.000
_cell.angle_alpha   90.00
_cell.angle_beta   90.00
_cell.angle_gamma   90.00
#
_symmetry.space_group_name_H-M   'P 1'
#
loop_
_entity.id
_entity.type
_entity.pdbx_description
1 polymer ?
#
loop_
_entity_poly.entity_id
_entity_poly.type
_entity_poly.pdbx_seq_one_letter_code
_entity_poly.pdbx_strand_id
1 'polypeptide(L)'
;NGSWVGSGGFKNGKEYYGLKLPLGNYDKGGPLFFVQYTFQGIDPNGLKDSLGNDYFEQGKNHTLINRAYCVENPKKYKGYSGQCWGLTAGDSFKGYAAHCSEVDLGVIQPTAAISSMPYTPKESIQALRYFYEELGDKIWSDYGFVDGFSIHHNWYAKSHLAIDQGPIIVMIENYRTGLLWKLFMKNPDVQNGLRRLSFTSPYIKK
;
A
#
# COMPACT_ATOMS: atom_id res chain seq x y z
N ASN A 1 21.79 -3.90 17.26
CA ASN A 1 21.18 -4.01 18.61
C ASN A 1 19.77 -4.63 18.60
N GLY A 2 19.33 -5.29 17.53
CA GLY A 2 17.99 -5.92 17.47
C GLY A 2 16.79 -4.96 17.45
N SER A 3 17.03 -3.64 17.36
CA SER A 3 15.97 -2.63 17.27
C SER A 3 15.43 -2.49 15.85
N TRP A 4 14.26 -1.86 15.71
CA TRP A 4 13.63 -1.54 14.42
C TRP A 4 14.61 -0.85 13.44
N VAL A 5 15.16 0.30 13.84
CA VAL A 5 16.11 1.09 13.01
C VAL A 5 17.50 0.44 12.89
N GLY A 6 17.85 -0.45 13.84
CA GLY A 6 19.12 -1.16 13.85
C GLY A 6 19.09 -2.50 13.11
N SER A 7 17.95 -2.85 12.50
CA SER A 7 17.85 -4.04 11.66
C SER A 7 18.58 -3.83 10.34
N GLY A 8 19.32 -4.84 9.86
CA GLY A 8 20.08 -4.73 8.61
C GLY A 8 19.21 -4.45 7.39
N GLY A 9 17.91 -4.75 7.49
CA GLY A 9 16.91 -4.52 6.47
C GLY A 9 16.20 -3.15 6.52
N PHE A 10 16.52 -2.29 7.49
CA PHE A 10 15.81 -1.04 7.67
C PHE A 10 16.06 -0.05 6.53
N LYS A 11 17.33 0.21 6.22
CA LYS A 11 17.73 1.15 5.15
C LYS A 11 17.77 0.45 3.80
N ASN A 12 17.19 1.08 2.79
CA ASN A 12 17.29 0.64 1.40
C ASN A 12 18.16 1.61 0.59
N GLY A 13 17.61 2.79 0.26
CA GLY A 13 18.29 3.86 -0.45
C GLY A 13 18.51 3.64 -1.95
N LYS A 14 18.13 2.47 -2.50
CA LYS A 14 18.28 2.15 -3.92
C LYS A 14 17.22 2.87 -4.76
N GLU A 15 17.47 2.92 -6.06
CA GLU A 15 16.56 3.47 -7.06
C GLU A 15 15.91 2.36 -7.89
N TYR A 16 14.61 2.50 -8.11
CA TYR A 16 13.78 1.58 -8.90
C TYR A 16 12.90 2.40 -9.83
N TYR A 17 12.96 2.16 -11.14
CA TYR A 17 12.17 2.94 -12.11
C TYR A 17 12.35 4.46 -12.00
N GLY A 18 13.56 4.92 -11.64
CA GLY A 18 13.84 6.35 -11.40
C GLY A 18 13.38 6.88 -10.03
N LEU A 19 12.88 6.01 -9.14
CA LEU A 19 12.35 6.39 -7.83
C LEU A 19 13.22 5.81 -6.72
N LYS A 20 13.73 6.68 -5.85
CA LYS A 20 14.47 6.27 -4.65
C LYS A 20 13.51 5.65 -3.64
N LEU A 21 13.83 4.46 -3.13
CA LEU A 21 13.11 3.84 -2.02
C LEU A 21 13.93 4.01 -0.74
N PRO A 22 13.52 4.87 0.22
CA PRO A 22 14.32 5.13 1.42
C PRO A 22 14.56 3.89 2.30
N LEU A 23 13.50 3.12 2.58
CA LEU A 23 13.49 2.05 3.59
C LEU A 23 13.02 0.70 3.02
N GLY A 24 13.35 -0.39 3.72
CA GLY A 24 12.85 -1.74 3.48
C GLY A 24 13.88 -2.69 2.86
N ASN A 25 13.74 -3.98 3.14
CA ASN A 25 14.71 -5.02 2.76
C ASN A 25 14.33 -5.85 1.54
N TYR A 26 13.14 -5.63 0.99
CA TYR A 26 12.67 -6.28 -0.21
C TYR A 26 13.12 -5.51 -1.44
N ASP A 27 13.39 -6.23 -2.53
CA ASP A 27 13.56 -5.59 -3.82
C ASP A 27 12.25 -4.89 -4.19
N LYS A 28 12.33 -3.61 -4.60
CA LYS A 28 11.15 -2.80 -4.96
C LYS A 28 10.10 -2.66 -3.83
N GLY A 29 10.49 -2.86 -2.56
CA GLY A 29 9.72 -2.48 -1.37
C GLY A 29 8.79 -3.54 -0.77
N GLY A 30 8.57 -4.67 -1.44
CA GLY A 30 7.74 -5.77 -0.91
C GLY A 30 6.23 -5.53 -1.08
N PRO A 31 5.38 -6.31 -0.37
CA PRO A 31 3.92 -6.21 -0.46
C PRO A 31 3.42 -4.82 -0.05
N LEU A 32 2.42 -4.29 -0.77
CA LEU A 32 2.08 -2.88 -0.64
C LEU A 32 1.38 -2.50 0.68
N PHE A 33 0.82 -3.49 1.39
CA PHE A 33 0.22 -3.25 2.71
C PHE A 33 1.19 -2.67 3.74
N PHE A 34 2.51 -2.83 3.54
CA PHE A 34 3.56 -2.26 4.40
C PHE A 34 3.45 -0.73 4.55
N VAL A 35 2.98 -0.05 3.50
CA VAL A 35 2.78 1.41 3.50
C VAL A 35 1.31 1.80 3.69
N GLN A 36 0.48 0.89 4.20
CA GLN A 36 -0.95 1.13 4.38
C GLN A 36 -1.37 0.93 5.84
N TYR A 37 -1.04 -0.21 6.46
CA TYR A 37 -1.63 -0.60 7.76
C TYR A 37 -1.36 0.40 8.88
N THR A 38 -0.09 0.74 9.11
CA THR A 38 0.30 1.75 10.11
C THR A 38 -0.29 3.13 9.81
N PHE A 39 -0.38 3.45 8.51
CA PHE A 39 -0.79 4.76 8.03
C PHE A 39 -2.30 4.91 7.87
N GLN A 40 -3.10 3.98 8.40
CA GLN A 40 -4.54 4.19 8.58
C GLN A 40 -4.83 5.21 9.70
N GLY A 41 -4.00 5.22 10.74
CA GLY A 41 -4.10 6.14 11.88
C GLY A 41 -2.97 7.16 11.94
N ILE A 42 -1.72 6.71 11.81
CA ILE A 42 -0.57 7.62 11.77
C ILE A 42 -0.58 8.38 10.45
N ASP A 43 -0.68 9.71 10.49
CA ASP A 43 -0.65 10.54 9.29
C ASP A 43 0.78 10.62 8.74
N PRO A 44 1.07 10.09 7.53
CA PRO A 44 2.40 10.17 6.94
C PRO A 44 2.76 11.58 6.47
N ASN A 45 1.79 12.48 6.28
CA ASN A 45 2.02 13.81 5.71
C ASN A 45 2.89 14.68 6.62
N GLY A 46 4.12 14.96 6.18
CA GLY A 46 5.10 15.70 6.96
C GLY A 46 5.67 14.91 8.16
N LEU A 47 5.44 13.60 8.22
CA LEU A 47 6.00 12.73 9.25
C LEU A 47 7.45 12.38 8.90
N LYS A 48 8.38 12.79 9.76
CA LYS A 48 9.80 12.45 9.65
C LYS A 48 10.35 11.91 10.95
N ASP A 49 11.17 10.86 10.90
CA ASP A 49 11.85 10.36 12.10
C ASP A 49 13.16 11.12 12.38
N SER A 50 13.85 10.72 13.45
CA SER A 50 15.13 11.28 13.87
C SER A 50 16.30 11.04 12.91
N LEU A 51 16.13 10.12 11.95
CA LEU A 51 17.11 9.84 10.90
C LEU A 51 16.83 10.64 9.62
N GLY A 52 15.75 11.43 9.60
CA GLY A 52 15.35 12.26 8.47
C GLY A 52 14.56 11.50 7.40
N ASN A 53 14.09 10.28 7.68
CA ASN A 53 13.27 9.53 6.72
C ASN A 53 11.88 10.18 6.60
N ASP A 54 11.46 10.51 5.38
CA ASP A 54 10.13 11.02 5.09
C ASP A 54 9.17 9.87 4.77
N TYR A 55 8.17 9.68 5.63
CA TYR A 55 7.25 8.53 5.53
C TYR A 55 6.17 8.72 4.46
N PHE A 56 5.87 9.96 4.04
CA PHE A 56 5.03 10.19 2.87
C PHE A 56 5.78 9.85 1.59
N GLU A 57 7.04 10.26 1.49
CA GLU A 57 7.91 9.89 0.36
C GLU A 57 8.08 8.36 0.26
N GLN A 58 8.32 7.68 1.40
CA GLN A 58 8.39 6.22 1.45
C GLN A 58 7.12 5.58 0.89
N GLY A 59 5.94 5.98 1.38
CA GLY A 59 4.65 5.42 0.94
C GLY A 59 4.37 5.68 -0.54
N LYS A 60 4.63 6.90 -1.00
CA LYS A 60 4.45 7.30 -2.40
C LYS A 60 5.38 6.54 -3.34
N ASN A 61 6.67 6.48 -3.03
CA ASN A 61 7.63 5.82 -3.93
C ASN A 61 7.43 4.31 -3.94
N HIS A 62 7.14 3.67 -2.80
CA HIS A 62 6.80 2.24 -2.78
C HIS A 62 5.56 1.94 -3.63
N THR A 63 4.52 2.76 -3.54
CA THR A 63 3.31 2.63 -4.36
C THR A 63 3.59 2.77 -5.85
N LEU A 64 4.33 3.82 -6.25
CA LEU A 64 4.67 4.04 -7.65
C LEU A 64 5.57 2.95 -8.22
N ILE A 65 6.50 2.42 -7.42
CA ILE A 65 7.36 1.28 -7.79
C ILE A 65 6.53 0.01 -8.00
N ASN A 66 5.59 -0.30 -7.08
CA ASN A 66 4.68 -1.43 -7.21
C ASN A 66 3.84 -1.34 -8.50
N ARG A 67 3.29 -0.14 -8.78
CA ARG A 67 2.59 0.13 -10.04
C ARG A 67 3.49 -0.02 -11.25
N ALA A 68 4.69 0.55 -11.23
CA ALA A 68 5.63 0.50 -12.35
C ALA A 68 6.02 -0.93 -12.71
N TYR A 69 6.26 -1.79 -11.71
CA TYR A 69 6.48 -3.22 -11.92
C TYR A 69 5.29 -3.90 -12.61
N CYS A 70 4.05 -3.61 -12.17
CA CYS A 70 2.86 -4.17 -12.82
C CYS A 70 2.72 -3.68 -14.27
N VAL A 71 3.09 -2.42 -14.56
CA VAL A 71 3.05 -1.86 -15.92
C VAL A 71 4.12 -2.48 -16.82
N GLU A 72 5.33 -2.66 -16.31
CA GLU A 72 6.42 -3.35 -17.01
C GLU A 72 6.02 -4.80 -17.32
N ASN A 73 5.35 -5.46 -16.37
CA ASN A 73 4.84 -6.82 -16.48
C ASN A 73 5.91 -7.82 -17.00
N PRO A 74 7.06 -7.96 -16.31
CA PRO A 74 8.18 -8.77 -16.80
C PRO A 74 7.82 -10.25 -16.98
N LYS A 75 6.83 -10.74 -16.23
CA LYS A 75 6.32 -12.12 -16.30
C LYS A 75 5.20 -12.31 -17.33
N LYS A 76 4.79 -11.24 -18.01
CA LYS A 76 3.78 -11.23 -19.09
C LYS A 76 2.42 -11.79 -18.66
N TYR A 77 2.01 -11.55 -17.41
CA TYR A 77 0.69 -11.94 -16.93
C TYR A 77 -0.41 -11.14 -17.62
N LYS A 78 -1.50 -11.82 -17.99
CA LYS A 78 -2.64 -11.17 -18.65
C LYS A 78 -3.33 -10.20 -17.69
N GLY A 79 -3.65 -9.01 -18.19
CA GLY A 79 -4.44 -8.00 -17.48
C GLY A 79 -3.61 -6.90 -16.82
N TYR A 80 -2.37 -7.18 -16.44
CA TYR A 80 -1.46 -6.21 -15.83
C TYR A 80 -1.27 -5.01 -16.75
N SER A 81 -1.48 -3.80 -16.22
CA SER A 81 -1.45 -2.56 -16.98
C SER A 81 -1.45 -1.33 -16.07
N GLY A 82 -1.39 -0.12 -16.64
CA GLY A 82 -1.49 1.13 -15.89
C GLY A 82 -2.81 1.33 -15.15
N GLN A 83 -3.84 0.57 -15.52
CA GLN A 83 -5.18 0.58 -14.92
C GLN A 83 -5.49 -0.69 -14.10
N CYS A 84 -4.63 -1.71 -14.13
CA CYS A 84 -4.81 -2.96 -13.40
C CYS A 84 -3.47 -3.36 -12.79
N TRP A 85 -3.25 -2.91 -11.56
CA TRP A 85 -1.99 -3.04 -10.82
C TRP A 85 -2.29 -3.18 -9.33
N GLY A 86 -1.27 -3.59 -8.57
CA GLY A 86 -1.36 -3.70 -7.11
C GLY A 86 -1.05 -5.11 -6.63
N LEU A 87 0.19 -5.30 -6.16
CA LEU A 87 0.65 -6.55 -5.54
C LEU A 87 0.73 -6.38 -4.03
N THR A 88 -0.03 -7.19 -3.29
CA THR A 88 0.08 -7.28 -1.83
C THR A 88 -0.27 -8.69 -1.33
N ALA A 89 -0.14 -8.92 -0.03
CA ALA A 89 -0.56 -10.18 0.55
C ALA A 89 -2.07 -10.40 0.43
N GLY A 90 -2.49 -11.63 0.17
CA GLY A 90 -3.90 -11.99 0.04
C GLY A 90 -4.06 -13.41 -0.49
N ASP A 91 -5.31 -13.81 -0.69
CA ASP A 91 -5.66 -15.04 -1.39
C ASP A 91 -5.08 -15.03 -2.81
N SER A 92 -4.71 -16.23 -3.24
CA SER A 92 -4.08 -16.51 -4.52
C SER A 92 -4.77 -17.70 -5.17
N PHE A 93 -4.55 -17.88 -6.48
CA PHE A 93 -5.12 -19.01 -7.21
C PHE A 93 -4.68 -20.38 -6.66
N LYS A 94 -3.65 -20.41 -5.81
CA LYS A 94 -3.15 -21.58 -5.07
C LYS A 94 -2.86 -21.25 -3.59
N GLY A 95 -3.90 -20.90 -2.83
CA GLY A 95 -3.79 -20.68 -1.38
C GLY A 95 -3.63 -19.20 -1.05
N TYR A 96 -2.65 -18.85 -0.23
CA TYR A 96 -2.36 -17.48 0.20
C TYR A 96 -0.90 -17.14 -0.07
N ALA A 97 -0.62 -15.93 -0.56
CA ALA A 97 0.75 -15.51 -0.83
C ALA A 97 0.96 -14.03 -0.50
N ALA A 98 2.19 -13.69 -0.10
CA ALA A 98 2.62 -12.31 0.10
C ALA A 98 3.09 -11.70 -1.22
N HIS A 99 2.15 -11.37 -2.12
CA HIS A 99 2.51 -10.91 -3.46
C HIS A 99 3.29 -9.59 -3.42
N CYS A 100 4.38 -9.57 -4.18
CA CYS A 100 5.24 -8.43 -4.42
C CYS A 100 6.02 -8.70 -5.71
N SER A 101 6.94 -7.81 -6.11
CA SER A 101 7.75 -8.03 -7.32
C SER A 101 8.60 -9.30 -7.29
N GLU A 102 9.03 -9.75 -6.11
CA GLU A 102 9.82 -10.98 -5.93
C GLU A 102 8.91 -12.22 -5.91
N VAL A 103 7.64 -12.06 -5.54
CA VAL A 103 6.62 -13.12 -5.42
C VAL A 103 5.40 -12.76 -6.26
N ASP A 104 5.61 -12.45 -7.54
CA ASP A 104 4.53 -12.16 -8.46
C ASP A 104 3.97 -13.46 -9.04
N LEU A 105 2.75 -13.80 -8.66
CA LEU A 105 2.05 -15.02 -9.11
C LEU A 105 0.93 -14.71 -10.11
N GLY A 106 0.90 -13.49 -10.67
CA GLY A 106 -0.15 -13.09 -11.61
C GLY A 106 -1.48 -12.78 -10.95
N VAL A 107 -1.49 -12.44 -9.66
CA VAL A 107 -2.68 -12.12 -8.86
C VAL A 107 -2.61 -10.67 -8.42
N ILE A 108 -3.65 -9.90 -8.74
CA ILE A 108 -3.84 -8.52 -8.29
C ILE A 108 -4.76 -8.52 -7.08
N GLN A 109 -4.40 -7.76 -6.06
CA GLN A 109 -5.24 -7.47 -4.90
C GLN A 109 -5.77 -6.04 -5.00
N PRO A 110 -7.10 -5.83 -5.12
CA PRO A 110 -7.69 -4.49 -5.21
C PRO A 110 -7.25 -3.54 -4.09
N THR A 111 -7.08 -4.06 -2.86
CA THR A 111 -6.63 -3.25 -1.71
C THR A 111 -5.27 -2.59 -1.92
N ALA A 112 -4.34 -3.21 -2.67
CA ALA A 112 -3.04 -2.62 -2.94
C ALA A 112 -3.18 -1.26 -3.63
N ALA A 113 -3.88 -1.22 -4.77
CA ALA A 113 -4.04 0.04 -5.51
C ALA A 113 -4.99 1.01 -4.79
N ILE A 114 -6.14 0.54 -4.31
CA ILE A 114 -7.18 1.41 -3.77
C ILE A 114 -6.75 2.02 -2.43
N SER A 115 -6.15 1.24 -1.53
CA SER A 115 -5.72 1.72 -0.21
C SER A 115 -4.50 2.65 -0.28
N SER A 116 -3.84 2.73 -1.44
CA SER A 116 -2.78 3.71 -1.69
C SER A 116 -3.28 5.05 -2.26
N MET A 117 -4.60 5.27 -2.30
CA MET A 117 -5.21 6.51 -2.81
C MET A 117 -4.66 7.80 -2.20
N PRO A 118 -4.32 7.89 -0.89
CA PRO A 118 -3.72 9.12 -0.37
C PRO A 118 -2.32 9.42 -0.91
N TYR A 119 -1.61 8.44 -1.44
CA TYR A 119 -0.27 8.61 -2.02
C TYR A 119 -0.30 8.86 -3.53
N THR A 120 -1.16 8.14 -4.25
CA THR A 120 -1.26 8.16 -5.72
C THR A 120 -2.72 8.25 -6.19
N PRO A 121 -3.44 9.33 -5.87
CA PRO A 121 -4.90 9.36 -6.03
C PRO A 121 -5.34 9.17 -7.48
N LYS A 122 -4.61 9.74 -8.45
CA LYS A 122 -4.94 9.60 -9.86
C LYS A 122 -4.84 8.15 -10.33
N GLU A 123 -3.74 7.48 -10.01
CA GLU A 123 -3.45 6.10 -10.40
C GLU A 123 -4.37 5.10 -9.68
N SER A 124 -4.64 5.35 -8.40
CA SER A 124 -5.53 4.51 -7.58
C SER A 124 -6.99 4.65 -8.01
N ILE A 125 -7.46 5.86 -8.32
CA ILE A 125 -8.81 6.07 -8.86
C ILE A 125 -8.94 5.45 -10.26
N GLN A 126 -7.90 5.51 -11.09
CA GLN A 126 -7.88 4.82 -12.37
C GLN A 126 -8.04 3.30 -12.21
N ALA A 127 -7.32 2.70 -11.26
CA ALA A 127 -7.47 1.27 -10.97
C ALA A 127 -8.85 0.93 -10.40
N LEU A 128 -9.33 1.73 -9.44
CA LEU A 128 -10.67 1.60 -8.86
C LEU A 128 -11.75 1.56 -9.93
N ARG A 129 -11.70 2.51 -10.88
CA ARG A 129 -12.66 2.58 -11.99
C ARG A 129 -12.57 1.38 -12.89
N TYR A 130 -11.35 0.95 -13.28
CA TYR A 130 -11.19 -0.25 -14.09
C TYR A 130 -11.74 -1.51 -13.38
N PHE A 131 -11.46 -1.66 -12.08
CA PHE A 131 -11.99 -2.78 -11.29
C PHE A 131 -13.52 -2.78 -11.25
N TYR A 132 -14.14 -1.61 -11.08
CA TYR A 132 -15.59 -1.50 -10.98
C TYR A 132 -16.30 -1.58 -12.35
N GLU A 133 -15.81 -0.82 -13.34
CA GLU A 133 -16.49 -0.60 -14.63
C GLU A 133 -16.20 -1.72 -15.63
N GLU A 134 -14.98 -2.28 -15.64
CA GLU A 134 -14.57 -3.28 -16.64
C GLU A 134 -14.61 -4.71 -16.10
N LEU A 135 -14.26 -4.92 -14.82
CA LEU A 135 -14.29 -6.25 -14.21
C LEU A 135 -15.63 -6.54 -13.51
N GLY A 136 -16.29 -5.51 -12.96
CA GLY A 136 -17.66 -5.54 -12.46
C GLY A 136 -17.96 -6.76 -11.59
N ASP A 137 -19.06 -7.44 -11.88
CA ASP A 137 -19.59 -8.59 -11.13
C ASP A 137 -18.62 -9.78 -10.99
N LYS A 138 -17.50 -9.80 -11.72
CA LYS A 138 -16.45 -10.82 -11.53
C LYS A 138 -15.69 -10.62 -10.22
N ILE A 139 -15.57 -9.38 -9.76
CA ILE A 139 -14.79 -9.02 -8.58
C ILE A 139 -15.53 -8.07 -7.63
N TRP A 140 -16.70 -7.55 -8.00
CA TRP A 140 -17.55 -6.72 -7.15
C TRP A 140 -18.71 -7.55 -6.60
N SER A 141 -18.91 -7.51 -5.29
CA SER A 141 -19.97 -8.25 -4.59
C SER A 141 -20.56 -7.44 -3.42
N ASP A 142 -21.41 -8.07 -2.60
CA ASP A 142 -22.12 -7.44 -1.48
C ASP A 142 -21.21 -6.70 -0.48
N TYR A 143 -19.94 -7.13 -0.35
CA TYR A 143 -18.96 -6.53 0.55
C TYR A 143 -17.87 -5.72 -0.16
N GLY A 144 -18.13 -5.33 -1.41
CA GLY A 144 -17.21 -4.59 -2.26
C GLY A 144 -16.34 -5.50 -3.11
N PHE A 145 -15.08 -5.11 -3.31
CA PHE A 145 -14.15 -5.91 -4.10
C PHE A 145 -13.76 -7.20 -3.36
N VAL A 146 -13.71 -8.32 -4.08
CA VAL A 146 -13.16 -9.58 -3.59
C VAL A 146 -11.65 -9.45 -3.34
N ASP A 147 -11.12 -10.35 -2.51
CA ASP A 147 -9.76 -10.28 -1.98
C ASP A 147 -8.65 -10.16 -3.04
N GLY A 148 -8.79 -10.93 -4.13
CA GLY A 148 -7.85 -10.91 -5.24
C GLY A 148 -8.40 -11.56 -6.49
N PHE A 149 -7.73 -11.34 -7.60
CA PHE A 149 -8.08 -11.96 -8.88
C PHE A 149 -6.87 -12.14 -9.79
N SER A 150 -6.99 -13.06 -10.75
CA SER A 150 -6.02 -13.31 -11.81
C SER A 150 -6.74 -13.55 -13.13
N ILE A 151 -6.65 -12.57 -14.03
CA ILE A 151 -7.16 -12.73 -15.40
C ILE A 151 -6.35 -13.80 -16.15
N HIS A 152 -5.06 -13.93 -15.84
CA HIS A 152 -4.18 -14.94 -16.43
C HIS A 152 -4.61 -16.37 -16.06
N HIS A 153 -4.90 -16.61 -14.78
CA HIS A 153 -5.34 -17.93 -14.29
C HIS A 153 -6.86 -18.14 -14.38
N ASN A 154 -7.62 -17.17 -14.90
CA ASN A 154 -9.08 -17.14 -14.87
C ASN A 154 -9.64 -17.45 -13.46
N TRP A 155 -9.04 -16.83 -12.45
CA TRP A 155 -9.36 -17.05 -11.04
C TRP A 155 -9.82 -15.72 -10.42
N TYR A 156 -10.88 -15.79 -9.63
CA TYR A 156 -11.44 -14.66 -8.91
C TYR A 156 -11.77 -15.16 -7.51
N ALA A 157 -11.28 -14.46 -6.49
CA ALA A 157 -11.57 -14.83 -5.11
C ALA A 157 -13.08 -14.82 -4.85
N LYS A 158 -13.53 -15.67 -3.94
CA LYS A 158 -14.89 -15.65 -3.38
C LYS A 158 -14.93 -15.06 -1.97
N SER A 159 -13.75 -14.71 -1.46
CA SER A 159 -13.48 -14.28 -0.10
C SER A 159 -13.32 -12.76 -0.02
N HIS A 160 -13.45 -12.27 1.20
CA HIS A 160 -13.12 -10.91 1.61
C HIS A 160 -12.37 -11.04 2.93
N LEU A 161 -11.13 -10.56 2.97
CA LEU A 161 -10.36 -10.56 4.21
C LEU A 161 -10.49 -9.20 4.90
N ALA A 162 -10.74 -9.20 6.20
CA ALA A 162 -10.93 -7.96 6.95
C ALA A 162 -9.71 -7.02 6.87
N ILE A 163 -8.51 -7.61 6.81
CA ILE A 163 -7.24 -6.89 6.70
C ILE A 163 -7.04 -6.24 5.33
N ASP A 164 -7.74 -6.71 4.29
CA ASP A 164 -7.69 -6.16 2.94
C ASP A 164 -8.86 -5.20 2.67
N GLN A 165 -10.06 -5.50 3.19
CA GLN A 165 -11.23 -4.61 3.07
C GLN A 165 -11.12 -3.35 3.94
N GLY A 166 -10.60 -3.47 5.17
CA GLY A 166 -10.51 -2.36 6.12
C GLY A 166 -9.74 -1.16 5.57
N PRO A 167 -8.50 -1.36 5.08
CA PRO A 167 -7.70 -0.28 4.52
C PRO A 167 -8.34 0.42 3.32
N ILE A 168 -9.13 -0.28 2.50
CA ILE A 168 -9.83 0.34 1.35
C ILE A 168 -10.72 1.48 1.87
N ILE A 169 -11.54 1.19 2.86
CA ILE A 169 -12.49 2.16 3.42
C ILE A 169 -11.74 3.29 4.12
N VAL A 170 -10.80 2.93 5.00
CA VAL A 170 -10.08 3.90 5.84
C VAL A 170 -9.23 4.85 5.00
N MET A 171 -8.51 4.32 4.01
CA MET A 171 -7.60 5.13 3.20
C MET A 171 -8.34 5.97 2.16
N ILE A 172 -9.49 5.52 1.65
CA ILE A 172 -10.38 6.40 0.86
C ILE A 172 -10.84 7.57 1.73
N GLU A 173 -11.28 7.33 2.97
CA GLU A 173 -11.76 8.41 3.83
C GLU A 173 -10.63 9.34 4.28
N ASN A 174 -9.43 8.82 4.55
CA ASN A 174 -8.26 9.63 4.80
C ASN A 174 -7.87 10.50 3.59
N TYR A 175 -7.95 9.97 2.37
CA TYR A 175 -7.76 10.76 1.16
C TYR A 175 -8.79 11.89 1.03
N ARG A 176 -10.08 11.59 1.27
CA ARG A 176 -11.17 12.55 1.07
C ARG A 176 -11.18 13.66 2.10
N THR A 177 -11.01 13.31 3.38
CA THR A 177 -11.23 14.24 4.50
C THR A 177 -10.13 14.19 5.55
N GLY A 178 -9.25 13.19 5.54
CA GLY A 178 -8.25 12.96 6.58
C GLY A 178 -8.85 12.56 7.93
N LEU A 179 -10.08 12.02 7.96
CA LEU A 179 -10.82 11.81 9.21
C LEU A 179 -10.07 10.96 10.24
N LEU A 180 -9.58 9.77 9.86
CA LEU A 180 -8.96 8.83 10.79
C LEU A 180 -7.59 9.34 11.24
N TRP A 181 -6.84 9.97 10.34
CA TRP A 181 -5.61 10.70 10.67
C TRP A 181 -5.84 11.79 11.70
N LYS A 182 -6.83 12.66 11.49
CA LYS A 182 -7.17 13.73 12.43
C LYS A 182 -7.57 13.18 13.80
N LEU A 183 -8.33 12.09 13.84
CA LEU A 183 -8.76 11.46 15.09
C LEU A 183 -7.59 10.84 15.84
N PHE A 184 -6.79 10.01 15.16
CA PHE A 184 -5.69 9.27 15.78
C PHE A 184 -4.55 10.20 16.21
N MET A 185 -4.14 11.13 15.34
CA MET A 185 -3.03 12.06 15.62
C MET A 185 -3.38 13.14 16.67
N LYS A 186 -4.67 13.32 17.00
CA LYS A 186 -5.11 14.18 18.11
C LYS A 186 -4.88 13.53 19.49
N ASN A 187 -4.66 12.23 19.57
CA ASN A 187 -4.45 11.53 20.83
C ASN A 187 -3.13 12.00 21.50
N PRO A 188 -3.16 12.50 22.76
CA PRO A 188 -1.97 13.01 23.43
C PRO A 188 -0.89 11.93 23.66
N ASP A 189 -1.27 10.67 23.86
CA ASP A 189 -0.33 9.57 24.06
C ASP A 189 0.40 9.21 22.76
N VAL A 190 -0.30 9.28 21.62
CA VAL A 190 0.33 9.13 20.29
C VAL A 190 1.36 10.23 20.07
N GLN A 191 0.99 11.50 20.34
CA GLN A 191 1.91 12.62 20.20
C GLN A 191 3.10 12.50 21.16
N ASN A 192 2.88 12.08 22.40
CA ASN A 192 3.94 11.83 23.39
C ASN A 192 4.89 10.72 22.91
N GLY A 193 4.35 9.61 22.38
CA GLY A 193 5.14 8.51 21.82
C GLY A 193 6.01 8.97 20.65
N LEU A 194 5.42 9.68 19.68
CA LEU A 194 6.15 10.22 18.54
C LEU A 194 7.25 11.21 18.98
N ARG A 195 6.97 12.10 19.95
CA ARG A 195 7.99 13.00 20.52
C ARG A 195 9.15 12.23 21.17
N ARG A 196 8.84 11.20 21.97
CA ARG A 196 9.88 10.37 22.62
C ARG A 196 10.77 9.65 21.61
N LEU A 197 10.20 9.28 20.46
CA LEU A 197 10.93 8.70 19.33
C LEU A 197 11.58 9.77 18.42
N SER A 198 11.49 11.05 18.79
CA SER A 198 12.04 12.18 18.05
C SER A 198 11.51 12.31 16.62
N PHE A 199 10.23 11.99 16.42
CA PHE A 199 9.52 12.29 15.18
C PHE A 199 9.12 13.77 15.12
N THR A 200 9.06 14.28 13.89
CA THR A 200 8.44 15.56 13.55
C THR A 200 7.20 15.31 12.69
N SER A 201 6.15 16.10 12.91
CA SER A 201 4.88 16.02 12.20
C SER A 201 4.07 17.31 12.43
N PRO A 202 3.20 17.74 11.50
CA PRO A 202 2.32 18.89 11.71
C PRO A 202 1.43 18.80 12.96
N TYR A 203 1.14 17.58 13.44
CA TYR A 203 0.30 17.35 14.61
C TYR A 203 1.07 17.41 15.94
N ILE A 204 2.40 17.32 15.90
CA ILE A 204 3.24 17.39 17.09
C ILE A 204 3.55 18.86 17.36
N LYS A 205 2.78 19.46 18.26
CA LYS A 205 3.10 20.82 18.74
C LYS A 205 4.44 20.81 19.47
N LYS A 206 5.23 21.85 19.22
CA LYS A 206 6.46 22.16 19.97
C LYS A 206 6.15 22.51 21.40
#